data_AF-A0AAP2Z929-F1
#
_entry.id   AF-A0AAP2Z929-F1
#
_cell.length_a   1.000
_cell.length_b   1.000
_cell.length_c   1.000
_cell.angle_alpha   90.00
_cell.angle_beta   90.00
_cell.angle_gamma   90.00
#
_symmetry.space_group_name_H-M   'P 1'
#
loop_
_entity.id
_entity.type
_entity.pdbx_description
1 polymer ?
#
loop_
_entity_poly.entity_id
_entity_poly.type
_entity_poly.pdbx_seq_one_letter_code
_entity_poly.pdbx_strand_id
1 'polypeptide(L)'
;MSALDTLRRRTYLQLSGGLAAAGLAGCLGDESTDATGTLATSVTDQPGDIADFESCVVTVDGVWIKRRDDDSDDETDAESDDETTDDGTENDDGVEAQDEDDVDQGDGREYLEFGEPQEADLVELQGENTQLIDERELTVGSYEYLQLDVSDVDGQLEDGGQAEVSTPGNAPLQFNLTFEIREDERTGFIGDFTPVRRGQTERYLLQPVARGTRVIYEDEADDDDTEDGNETTDGTEDGAGETDE
;
A
#
# COMPACT_ATOMS: atom_id res chain seq x y z
N MET A 1 -30.68 16.29 40.75
CA MET A 1 -30.50 15.17 39.81
C MET A 1 -29.02 15.13 39.46
N SER A 2 -28.40 13.95 39.47
CA SER A 2 -26.94 13.73 39.29
C SER A 2 -26.42 14.41 38.01
N ALA A 3 -25.35 15.21 38.08
CA ALA A 3 -23.93 14.83 38.15
C ALA A 3 -23.40 14.29 36.81
N LEU A 4 -22.62 15.13 36.11
CA LEU A 4 -21.90 14.78 34.89
C LEU A 4 -20.66 13.97 35.25
N ASP A 5 -20.52 12.78 34.66
CA ASP A 5 -19.40 11.90 34.96
C ASP A 5 -18.13 12.32 34.20
N THR A 6 -17.19 12.85 34.99
CA THR A 6 -15.74 12.71 34.87
C THR A 6 -15.11 12.52 33.48
N LEU A 7 -14.72 13.65 32.85
CA LEU A 7 -13.62 13.67 31.88
C LEU A 7 -12.37 12.98 32.47
N ARG A 8 -11.95 11.87 31.84
CA ARG A 8 -10.80 11.05 32.22
C ARG A 8 -9.52 11.90 32.12
N ARG A 9 -8.93 12.25 33.26
CA ARG A 9 -7.76 13.14 33.32
C ARG A 9 -6.54 12.42 32.75
N ARG A 10 -5.94 12.99 31.69
CA ARG A 10 -4.65 12.53 31.15
C ARG A 10 -3.58 12.61 32.25
N THR A 11 -3.01 11.47 32.62
CA THR A 11 -1.93 11.37 33.61
C THR A 11 -0.63 11.88 33.00
N TYR A 12 -0.28 13.13 33.24
CA TYR A 12 1.08 13.61 33.03
C TYR A 12 2.01 13.00 34.08
N LEU A 13 2.94 12.14 33.67
CA LEU A 13 4.03 11.69 34.53
C LEU A 13 5.03 12.84 34.72
N GLN A 14 4.86 13.57 35.82
CA GLN A 14 5.76 14.64 36.24
C GLN A 14 7.06 14.05 36.82
N LEU A 15 8.00 13.67 35.94
CA LEU A 15 9.31 13.16 36.34
C LEU A 15 10.27 14.31 36.73
N SER A 16 10.07 14.87 37.92
CA SER A 16 10.93 15.94 38.44
C SER A 16 11.96 15.43 39.47
N GLY A 17 13.22 15.33 39.04
CA GLY A 17 14.38 15.49 39.92
C GLY A 17 15.39 14.35 39.97
N GLY A 18 16.68 14.69 39.77
CA GLY A 18 17.80 13.84 40.21
C GLY A 18 19.01 13.81 39.28
N LEU A 19 19.92 14.78 39.40
CA LEU A 19 21.28 14.65 38.84
C LEU A 19 22.07 13.66 39.71
N ALA A 20 22.20 12.41 39.25
CA ALA A 20 23.06 11.41 39.87
C ALA A 20 23.77 10.61 38.77
N ALA A 21 25.03 10.96 38.50
CA ALA A 21 25.90 10.19 37.62
C ALA A 21 26.29 8.86 38.30
N ALA A 22 25.51 7.81 38.04
CA ALA A 22 25.87 6.43 38.32
C ALA A 22 26.13 5.74 36.98
N GLY A 23 27.37 5.34 36.73
CA GLY A 23 27.76 4.72 35.47
C GLY A 23 27.05 3.39 35.28
N LEU A 24 26.12 3.33 34.33
CA LEU A 24 25.66 2.08 33.77
C LEU A 24 26.77 1.54 32.87
N ALA A 25 27.49 0.53 33.37
CA ALA A 25 28.22 -0.39 32.51
C ALA A 25 27.18 -1.28 31.80
N GLY A 26 26.50 -0.69 30.81
CA GLY A 26 25.74 -1.43 29.80
C GLY A 26 26.71 -2.08 28.81
N CYS A 27 26.30 -3.21 28.24
CA CYS A 27 27.18 -4.07 27.46
C CYS A 27 27.71 -3.38 26.19
N LEU A 28 28.99 -3.57 25.92
CA LEU A 28 29.44 -3.77 24.54
C LEU A 28 28.85 -5.12 24.10
N GLY A 29 28.21 -5.28 22.95
CA GLY A 29 28.00 -4.32 21.87
C GLY A 29 27.83 -5.15 20.59
N ASP A 30 26.58 -5.51 20.31
CA ASP A 30 26.09 -6.06 19.04
C ASP A 30 24.56 -5.99 19.07
N GLU A 31 24.04 -4.77 19.26
CA GLU A 31 22.64 -4.41 19.01
C GLU A 31 22.67 -3.42 17.85
N SER A 32 22.94 -3.94 16.65
CA SER A 32 22.56 -3.25 15.42
C SER A 32 21.04 -3.20 15.43
N THR A 33 20.48 -2.10 15.93
CA THR A 33 19.14 -1.72 15.53
C THR A 33 19.27 -1.35 14.07
N ASP A 34 18.84 -2.26 13.19
CA ASP A 34 18.77 -1.95 11.77
C ASP A 34 17.94 -0.68 11.59
N ALA A 35 18.37 0.20 10.68
CA ALA A 35 17.61 1.40 10.37
C ALA A 35 16.19 1.02 9.95
N THR A 36 15.20 1.80 10.35
CA THR A 36 13.79 1.58 10.00
C THR A 36 13.20 2.73 9.23
N GLY A 37 12.21 2.42 8.39
CA GLY A 37 11.32 3.36 7.73
C GLY A 37 9.87 2.93 7.90
N THR A 38 8.93 3.78 7.50
CA THR A 38 7.49 3.49 7.61
C THR A 38 6.93 2.99 6.28
N LEU A 39 6.39 1.78 6.23
CA LEU A 39 5.51 1.34 5.15
C LEU A 39 4.06 1.71 5.49
N ALA A 40 3.38 2.35 4.55
CA ALA A 40 1.95 2.61 4.59
C ALA A 40 1.26 1.92 3.41
N THR A 41 0.47 0.88 3.68
CA THR A 41 -0.20 0.08 2.66
C THR A 41 -1.64 0.57 2.48
N SER A 42 -1.98 0.96 1.25
CA SER A 42 -3.32 1.38 0.85
C SER A 42 -3.84 0.52 -0.29
N VAL A 43 -5.16 0.44 -0.41
CA VAL A 43 -5.86 -0.30 -1.48
C VAL A 43 -6.79 0.60 -2.30
N THR A 44 -7.03 0.23 -3.55
CA THR A 44 -7.91 0.92 -4.51
C THR A 44 -8.50 -0.09 -5.51
N ASP A 45 -9.56 0.29 -6.23
CA ASP A 45 -10.11 -0.47 -7.36
C ASP A 45 -10.06 0.37 -8.65
N GLN A 46 -9.42 -0.16 -9.68
CA GLN A 46 -9.62 0.30 -11.06
C GLN A 46 -10.74 -0.48 -11.77
N PRO A 47 -11.37 0.13 -12.81
CA PRO A 47 -12.58 -0.42 -13.41
C PRO A 47 -12.37 -1.80 -14.06
N GLY A 48 -12.87 -2.84 -13.36
CA GLY A 48 -13.11 -4.18 -13.86
C GLY A 48 -14.60 -4.49 -14.00
N ASP A 49 -15.02 -5.67 -13.51
CA ASP A 49 -16.45 -6.05 -13.40
C ASP A 49 -17.08 -5.61 -12.06
N ILE A 50 -16.39 -4.75 -11.27
CA ILE A 50 -16.88 -4.14 -10.02
C ILE A 50 -18.24 -3.45 -10.17
N ALA A 51 -18.59 -2.98 -11.37
CA ALA A 51 -19.87 -2.35 -11.68
C ALA A 51 -21.08 -3.30 -11.60
N ASP A 52 -20.86 -4.63 -11.49
CA ASP A 52 -21.93 -5.60 -11.22
C ASP A 52 -22.38 -5.58 -9.73
N PHE A 53 -21.66 -4.87 -8.83
CA PHE A 53 -21.83 -4.93 -7.37
C PHE A 53 -22.53 -3.70 -6.75
N GLU A 54 -23.41 -3.94 -5.78
CA GLU A 54 -23.93 -2.93 -4.82
C GLU A 54 -22.89 -2.67 -3.70
N SER A 55 -22.17 -3.71 -3.27
CA SER A 55 -21.04 -3.63 -2.34
C SER A 55 -20.10 -4.82 -2.56
N CYS A 56 -18.79 -4.61 -2.42
CA CYS A 56 -17.78 -5.68 -2.51
C CYS A 56 -16.76 -5.51 -1.39
N VAL A 57 -17.11 -5.97 -0.19
CA VAL A 57 -16.30 -5.79 1.02
C VAL A 57 -15.25 -6.90 1.11
N VAL A 58 -13.99 -6.52 1.05
CA VAL A 58 -12.82 -7.41 1.14
C VAL A 58 -12.23 -7.31 2.53
N THR A 59 -12.03 -8.45 3.20
CA THR A 59 -11.35 -8.55 4.49
C THR A 59 -9.90 -8.95 4.29
N VAL A 60 -8.97 -8.21 4.88
CA VAL A 60 -7.52 -8.46 4.84
C VAL A 60 -6.99 -8.69 6.26
N ASP A 61 -6.32 -9.82 6.48
CA ASP A 61 -5.79 -10.23 7.79
C ASP A 61 -4.31 -9.82 7.99
N GLY A 62 -3.58 -9.58 6.89
CA GLY A 62 -2.17 -9.24 6.93
C GLY A 62 -1.56 -9.00 5.54
N VAL A 63 -0.24 -8.81 5.52
CA VAL A 63 0.56 -8.82 4.27
C VAL A 63 1.74 -9.76 4.37
N TRP A 64 2.13 -10.28 3.21
CA TRP A 64 3.43 -10.91 3.00
C TRP A 64 4.34 -9.95 2.25
N ILE A 65 5.60 -9.87 2.65
CA ILE A 65 6.63 -9.11 1.95
C ILE A 65 7.90 -9.95 1.84
N LYS A 66 8.72 -9.70 0.82
CA LYS A 66 10.01 -10.38 0.65
C LYS A 66 11.10 -9.35 0.42
N ARG A 67 12.13 -9.37 1.26
CA ARG A 67 13.32 -8.51 1.09
C ARG A 67 14.14 -9.06 -0.07
N ARG A 68 14.76 -8.18 -0.86
CA ARG A 68 15.90 -8.60 -1.70
C ARG A 68 17.09 -8.82 -0.80
N ASP A 69 17.77 -9.95 -0.97
CA ASP A 69 19.03 -10.23 -0.28
C ASP A 69 20.14 -9.33 -0.87
N ASP A 70 20.65 -8.39 -0.06
CA ASP A 70 21.79 -7.53 -0.44
C ASP A 70 23.15 -8.24 -0.24
N ASP A 71 23.17 -9.37 0.48
CA ASP A 71 24.37 -10.14 0.83
C ASP A 71 24.78 -11.15 -0.27
N SER A 72 25.36 -10.63 -1.35
CA SER A 72 26.14 -11.45 -2.29
C SER A 72 27.51 -11.84 -1.71
N ASP A 73 27.52 -12.74 -0.71
CA ASP A 73 28.74 -13.29 -0.11
C ASP A 73 28.56 -14.75 0.42
N ASP A 74 27.91 -15.65 -0.34
CA ASP A 74 28.07 -17.11 -0.17
C ASP A 74 28.45 -17.83 -1.47
N GLU A 75 29.75 -18.08 -1.62
CA GLU A 75 30.30 -18.89 -2.70
C GLU A 75 30.17 -20.40 -2.40
N THR A 76 28.96 -20.97 -2.55
CA THR A 76 28.82 -22.44 -2.73
C THR A 76 27.89 -22.87 -3.88
N ASP A 77 28.56 -23.31 -4.95
CA ASP A 77 28.06 -23.96 -6.16
C ASP A 77 27.21 -25.23 -5.91
N ALA A 78 26.01 -25.27 -6.50
CA ALA A 78 25.19 -26.47 -6.66
C ALA A 78 24.22 -26.41 -7.88
N GLU A 79 24.79 -26.27 -9.08
CA GLU A 79 24.26 -26.82 -10.36
C GLU A 79 22.72 -26.92 -10.53
N SER A 80 22.10 -25.93 -11.20
CA SER A 80 20.84 -26.13 -11.93
C SER A 80 20.97 -25.68 -13.38
N ASP A 81 20.86 -26.67 -14.26
CA ASP A 81 20.83 -26.55 -15.72
C ASP A 81 19.39 -26.18 -16.16
N ASP A 82 19.10 -24.89 -16.28
CA ASP A 82 18.11 -24.41 -17.26
C ASP A 82 18.68 -23.21 -18.02
N GLU A 83 18.95 -23.43 -19.30
CA GLU A 83 19.46 -22.40 -20.20
C GLU A 83 18.31 -21.55 -20.77
N THR A 84 17.85 -20.57 -19.98
CA THR A 84 17.13 -19.42 -20.51
C THR A 84 17.98 -18.16 -20.40
N THR A 85 18.67 -17.84 -21.50
CA THR A 85 19.20 -16.49 -21.72
C THR A 85 18.03 -15.54 -21.91
N ASP A 86 17.88 -14.58 -21.00
CA ASP A 86 17.37 -13.27 -21.38
C ASP A 86 18.32 -12.16 -20.90
N ASP A 87 18.65 -11.27 -21.84
CA ASP A 87 19.54 -10.11 -21.67
C ASP A 87 18.64 -8.87 -21.63
N GLY A 88 17.79 -8.81 -20.60
CA GLY A 88 16.78 -7.78 -20.38
C GLY A 88 17.09 -6.94 -19.15
N THR A 89 17.54 -5.71 -19.36
CA THR A 89 17.43 -4.67 -18.31
C THR A 89 16.06 -4.04 -18.44
N GLU A 90 15.08 -4.65 -17.80
CA GLU A 90 13.76 -4.07 -17.57
C GLU A 90 13.53 -3.99 -16.05
N ASN A 91 13.09 -2.81 -15.59
CA ASN A 91 12.23 -2.73 -14.40
C ASN A 91 10.85 -3.08 -14.94
N ASP A 92 10.56 -4.38 -15.03
CA ASP A 92 9.24 -4.89 -15.32
C ASP A 92 8.45 -4.96 -14.02
N ASP A 93 7.66 -3.91 -13.75
CA ASP A 93 6.66 -3.89 -12.68
C ASP A 93 5.56 -4.91 -13.02
N GLY A 94 5.82 -6.19 -12.75
CA GLY A 94 5.07 -7.38 -13.16
C GLY A 94 3.72 -7.59 -12.47
N VAL A 95 2.97 -6.53 -12.26
CA VAL A 95 1.63 -6.55 -11.64
C VAL A 95 0.59 -6.92 -12.69
N GLU A 96 0.43 -8.21 -12.92
CA GLU A 96 -0.46 -8.74 -13.95
C GLU A 96 -1.45 -9.79 -13.42
N ALA A 97 -2.39 -10.20 -14.28
CA ALA A 97 -3.46 -11.11 -13.90
C ALA A 97 -2.91 -12.50 -13.56
N GLN A 98 -3.34 -13.04 -12.41
CA GLN A 98 -2.80 -14.23 -11.75
C GLN A 98 -3.77 -15.43 -11.80
N ASP A 99 -3.23 -16.61 -12.07
CA ASP A 99 -3.74 -17.92 -11.65
C ASP A 99 -2.94 -18.43 -10.41
N GLU A 100 -3.22 -19.64 -9.92
CA GLU A 100 -2.64 -20.20 -8.67
C GLU A 100 -1.11 -20.36 -8.69
N ASP A 101 -0.55 -20.67 -9.87
CA ASP A 101 0.88 -20.95 -10.07
C ASP A 101 1.75 -19.67 -10.16
N ASP A 102 1.14 -18.48 -10.29
CA ASP A 102 1.84 -17.20 -10.51
C ASP A 102 2.22 -16.48 -9.20
N VAL A 103 1.67 -16.91 -8.06
CA VAL A 103 1.92 -16.29 -6.73
C VAL A 103 3.15 -16.91 -6.08
N ASP A 104 4.15 -16.09 -5.73
CA ASP A 104 5.36 -16.57 -5.03
C ASP A 104 4.99 -17.03 -3.61
N GLN A 105 4.97 -18.35 -3.43
CA GLN A 105 4.75 -18.99 -2.14
C GLN A 105 6.01 -19.60 -1.52
N GLY A 106 7.19 -19.24 -2.05
CA GLY A 106 8.49 -19.73 -1.63
C GLY A 106 8.93 -19.30 -0.23
N ASP A 107 10.11 -19.78 0.15
CA ASP A 107 10.79 -19.38 1.38
C ASP A 107 11.36 -17.95 1.26
N GLY A 108 11.60 -17.29 2.40
CA GLY A 108 12.20 -15.94 2.47
C GLY A 108 11.21 -14.78 2.58
N ARG A 109 9.92 -14.99 2.26
CA ARG A 109 8.87 -14.02 2.58
C ARG A 109 8.52 -14.01 4.07
N GLU A 110 8.30 -12.82 4.61
CA GLU A 110 7.86 -12.56 5.99
C GLU A 110 6.34 -12.29 6.00
N TYR A 111 5.61 -12.95 6.91
CA TYR A 111 4.20 -12.63 7.17
C TYR A 111 4.09 -11.62 8.30
N LEU A 112 3.28 -10.60 8.08
CA LEU A 112 3.11 -9.48 8.99
C LEU A 112 1.61 -9.22 9.22
N GLU A 113 1.06 -9.98 10.17
CA GLU A 113 -0.32 -9.96 10.66
C GLU A 113 -0.78 -8.57 11.10
N PHE A 114 -2.02 -8.20 10.79
CA PHE A 114 -2.64 -6.97 11.28
C PHE A 114 -3.10 -7.11 12.75
N GLY A 115 -3.11 -6.00 13.50
CA GLY A 115 -3.59 -6.03 14.89
C GLY A 115 -5.06 -6.43 15.03
N GLU A 116 -5.86 -6.09 14.02
CA GLU A 116 -7.25 -6.51 13.78
C GLU A 116 -7.45 -6.57 12.24
N PRO A 117 -8.23 -7.51 11.68
CA PRO A 117 -8.53 -7.54 10.24
C PRO A 117 -9.14 -6.22 9.74
N GLN A 118 -8.86 -5.86 8.49
CA GLN A 118 -9.30 -4.61 7.88
C GLN A 118 -10.27 -4.86 6.74
N GLU A 119 -11.35 -4.08 6.69
CA GLU A 119 -12.42 -4.18 5.69
C GLU A 119 -12.34 -3.01 4.70
N ALA A 120 -12.42 -3.32 3.41
CA ALA A 120 -12.41 -2.35 2.30
C ALA A 120 -13.53 -2.66 1.30
N ASP A 121 -14.46 -1.73 1.08
CA ASP A 121 -15.49 -1.85 0.03
C ASP A 121 -14.97 -1.31 -1.29
N LEU A 122 -14.65 -2.20 -2.23
CA LEU A 122 -14.09 -1.83 -3.54
C LEU A 122 -15.03 -0.92 -4.35
N VAL A 123 -16.33 -0.94 -4.08
CA VAL A 123 -17.30 -0.02 -4.73
C VAL A 123 -17.08 1.43 -4.29
N GLU A 124 -16.61 1.67 -3.06
CA GLU A 124 -16.27 3.01 -2.56
C GLU A 124 -14.84 3.46 -2.97
N LEU A 125 -13.98 2.53 -3.41
CA LEU A 125 -12.56 2.76 -3.73
C LEU A 125 -12.26 2.88 -5.23
N GLN A 126 -13.27 3.16 -6.04
CA GLN A 126 -13.10 3.29 -7.49
C GLN A 126 -12.27 4.52 -7.88
N GLY A 127 -11.33 4.32 -8.81
CA GLY A 127 -10.63 5.39 -9.53
C GLY A 127 -9.41 5.96 -8.79
N GLU A 128 -9.56 7.10 -8.13
CA GLU A 128 -8.49 7.78 -7.38
C GLU A 128 -8.68 7.66 -5.85
N ASN A 129 -9.74 6.97 -5.41
CA ASN A 129 -10.07 6.81 -4.00
C ASN A 129 -9.28 5.64 -3.40
N THR A 130 -8.42 5.92 -2.41
CA THR A 130 -7.62 4.91 -1.73
C THR A 130 -8.00 4.78 -0.25
N GLN A 131 -7.90 3.59 0.32
CA GLN A 131 -8.04 3.35 1.75
C GLN A 131 -6.74 2.81 2.35
N LEU A 132 -6.23 3.45 3.39
CA LEU A 132 -5.12 2.92 4.20
C LEU A 132 -5.63 1.73 5.02
N ILE A 133 -4.99 0.57 4.83
CA ILE A 133 -5.28 -0.65 5.60
C ILE A 133 -4.18 -0.97 6.62
N ASP A 134 -2.94 -0.52 6.41
CA ASP A 134 -1.85 -0.81 7.34
C ASP A 134 -0.78 0.28 7.34
N GLU A 135 -0.15 0.49 8.49
CA GLU A 135 0.98 1.40 8.67
C GLU A 135 1.92 0.82 9.74
N ARG A 136 3.20 0.63 9.39
CA ARG A 136 4.18 -0.05 10.25
C ARG A 136 5.62 0.36 9.97
N GLU A 137 6.48 0.15 10.95
CA GLU A 137 7.93 0.24 10.79
C GLU A 137 8.47 -1.06 10.17
N LEU A 138 9.31 -0.93 9.14
CA LEU A 138 10.06 -2.02 8.51
C LEU A 138 11.55 -1.67 8.48
N THR A 139 12.40 -2.69 8.39
CA THR A 139 13.85 -2.50 8.17
C THR A 139 14.12 -1.85 6.82
N VAL A 140 15.10 -0.94 6.78
CA VAL A 140 15.60 -0.32 5.56
C VAL A 140 16.15 -1.37 4.59
N GLY A 141 15.82 -1.20 3.30
CA GLY A 141 16.24 -2.08 2.23
C GLY A 141 15.25 -2.16 1.07
N SER A 142 15.64 -2.89 0.03
CA SER A 142 14.77 -3.20 -1.10
C SER A 142 13.88 -4.42 -0.82
N TYR A 143 12.65 -4.38 -1.34
CA TYR A 143 11.66 -5.43 -1.27
C TYR A 143 11.18 -5.80 -2.68
N GLU A 144 10.97 -7.09 -2.94
CA GLU A 144 10.61 -7.61 -4.27
C GLU A 144 9.15 -7.32 -4.63
N TYR A 145 8.25 -7.58 -3.68
CA TYR A 145 6.81 -7.52 -3.84
C TYR A 145 6.09 -7.35 -2.50
N LEU A 146 4.80 -7.03 -2.58
CA LEU A 146 3.84 -7.11 -1.48
C LEU A 146 2.72 -8.10 -1.86
N GLN A 147 2.22 -8.89 -0.91
CA GLN A 147 1.01 -9.71 -1.11
C GLN A 147 -0.03 -9.39 -0.04
N LEU A 148 -1.30 -9.20 -0.42
CA LEU A 148 -2.42 -9.04 0.52
C LEU A 148 -2.99 -10.41 0.89
N ASP A 149 -3.06 -10.72 2.19
CA ASP A 149 -3.70 -11.93 2.69
C ASP A 149 -5.21 -11.69 2.87
N VAL A 150 -5.97 -11.96 1.81
CA VAL A 150 -7.43 -11.77 1.76
C VAL A 150 -8.12 -12.99 2.38
N SER A 151 -8.81 -12.78 3.50
CA SER A 151 -9.42 -13.85 4.30
C SER A 151 -10.90 -14.10 4.00
N ASP A 152 -11.64 -13.08 3.56
CA ASP A 152 -13.06 -13.16 3.17
C ASP A 152 -13.46 -12.05 2.18
N VAL A 153 -14.52 -12.27 1.41
CA VAL A 153 -15.11 -11.26 0.51
C VAL A 153 -16.64 -11.36 0.49
N ASP A 154 -17.34 -10.34 1.00
CA ASP A 154 -18.81 -10.22 0.91
C ASP A 154 -19.19 -9.40 -0.35
N GLY A 155 -19.49 -10.13 -1.43
CA GLY A 155 -19.89 -9.58 -2.72
C GLY A 155 -21.41 -9.59 -2.90
N GLN A 156 -22.04 -8.41 -2.89
CA GLN A 156 -23.47 -8.26 -3.19
C GLN A 156 -23.68 -7.54 -4.52
N LEU A 157 -24.51 -8.12 -5.38
CA LEU A 157 -24.76 -7.67 -6.75
C LEU A 157 -25.90 -6.62 -6.81
N GLU A 158 -25.89 -5.73 -7.81
CA GLU A 158 -26.95 -4.72 -8.01
C GLU A 158 -28.37 -5.31 -8.12
N ASP A 159 -28.50 -6.55 -8.62
CA ASP A 159 -29.77 -7.29 -8.69
C ASP A 159 -30.25 -7.84 -7.32
N GLY A 160 -29.51 -7.59 -6.23
CA GLY A 160 -29.78 -8.09 -4.87
C GLY A 160 -29.40 -9.56 -4.64
N GLY A 161 -28.53 -10.11 -5.50
CA GLY A 161 -27.94 -11.44 -5.36
C GLY A 161 -26.60 -11.40 -4.61
N GLN A 162 -26.11 -12.57 -4.18
CA GLN A 162 -24.75 -12.71 -3.66
C GLN A 162 -23.86 -13.33 -4.75
N ALA A 163 -22.63 -12.82 -4.86
CA ALA A 163 -21.60 -13.35 -5.73
C ALA A 163 -20.57 -14.14 -4.92
N GLU A 164 -20.07 -15.24 -5.49
CA GLU A 164 -18.91 -15.94 -4.95
C GLU A 164 -17.66 -15.25 -5.49
N VAL A 165 -16.94 -14.52 -4.62
CA VAL A 165 -15.71 -13.82 -4.95
C VAL A 165 -14.55 -14.50 -4.21
N SER A 166 -13.39 -14.66 -4.87
CA SER A 166 -12.22 -15.32 -4.28
C SER A 166 -10.92 -14.81 -4.90
N THR A 167 -9.77 -15.17 -4.33
CA THR A 167 -8.45 -14.93 -4.94
C THR A 167 -8.00 -16.11 -5.83
N PRO A 168 -7.00 -15.92 -6.72
CA PRO A 168 -6.42 -17.00 -7.53
C PRO A 168 -5.91 -18.13 -6.63
N GLY A 169 -6.43 -19.35 -6.82
CA GLY A 169 -6.01 -20.52 -6.03
C GLY A 169 -6.33 -20.48 -4.52
N ASN A 170 -7.05 -19.47 -4.02
CA ASN A 170 -7.09 -19.12 -2.59
C ASN A 170 -5.71 -18.71 -2.03
N ALA A 171 -4.80 -18.22 -2.89
CA ALA A 171 -3.51 -17.64 -2.51
C ALA A 171 -3.66 -16.13 -2.20
N PRO A 172 -2.68 -15.51 -1.52
CA PRO A 172 -2.61 -14.05 -1.39
C PRO A 172 -2.61 -13.33 -2.75
N LEU A 173 -3.15 -12.12 -2.82
CA LEU A 173 -3.05 -11.28 -4.03
C LEU A 173 -1.67 -10.64 -4.09
N GLN A 174 -0.86 -11.01 -5.07
CA GLN A 174 0.51 -10.50 -5.22
C GLN A 174 0.56 -9.24 -6.08
N PHE A 175 1.35 -8.27 -5.65
CA PHE A 175 1.72 -7.09 -6.41
C PHE A 175 3.22 -7.18 -6.63
N ASN A 176 3.63 -7.67 -7.81
CA ASN A 176 5.03 -7.82 -8.19
C ASN A 176 5.62 -6.45 -8.58
N LEU A 177 5.67 -5.55 -7.61
CA LEU A 177 6.17 -4.19 -7.70
C LEU A 177 7.22 -4.03 -6.60
N THR A 178 8.46 -3.87 -7.04
CA THR A 178 9.59 -3.62 -6.14
C THR A 178 9.44 -2.27 -5.46
N PHE A 179 9.73 -2.23 -4.16
CA PHE A 179 9.76 -1.01 -3.37
C PHE A 179 10.99 -0.95 -2.46
N GLU A 180 11.19 0.18 -1.81
CA GLU A 180 12.34 0.42 -0.93
C GLU A 180 11.83 1.07 0.35
N ILE A 181 12.34 0.63 1.50
CA ILE A 181 12.12 1.30 2.78
C ILE A 181 13.39 2.09 3.12
N ARG A 182 13.22 3.37 3.42
CA ARG A 182 14.31 4.34 3.71
C ARG A 182 14.29 4.81 5.16
N GLU A 183 15.45 5.17 5.68
CA GLU A 183 15.65 5.55 7.09
C GLU A 183 14.81 6.78 7.45
N ASP A 184 14.00 6.70 8.51
CA ASP A 184 13.14 7.77 9.02
C ASP A 184 12.09 8.34 8.01
N GLU A 185 11.86 7.69 6.87
CA GLU A 185 10.97 8.15 5.79
C GLU A 185 9.70 7.30 5.63
N ARG A 186 8.62 7.90 5.08
CA ARG A 186 7.37 7.20 4.72
C ARG A 186 7.39 6.72 3.27
N THR A 187 7.14 5.44 3.08
CA THR A 187 6.88 4.79 1.78
C THR A 187 5.42 4.39 1.71
N GLY A 188 4.67 4.97 0.77
CA GLY A 188 3.29 4.59 0.48
C GLY A 188 3.25 3.51 -0.61
N PHE A 189 2.65 2.35 -0.33
CA PHE A 189 2.37 1.32 -1.32
C PHE A 189 0.86 1.30 -1.60
N ILE A 190 0.45 1.55 -2.83
CA ILE A 190 -0.95 1.42 -3.27
C ILE A 190 -1.06 0.12 -4.06
N GLY A 191 -1.86 -0.82 -3.57
CA GLY A 191 -2.24 -2.04 -4.30
C GLY A 191 -3.62 -1.88 -4.94
N ASP A 192 -3.70 -2.07 -6.25
CA ASP A 192 -4.94 -1.92 -7.03
C ASP A 192 -5.42 -3.28 -7.51
N PHE A 193 -6.65 -3.67 -7.16
CA PHE A 193 -7.22 -4.95 -7.58
C PHE A 193 -8.74 -4.86 -7.76
N THR A 194 -9.27 -5.65 -8.70
CA THR A 194 -10.69 -5.60 -9.09
C THR A 194 -11.27 -7.01 -9.26
N PRO A 195 -12.56 -7.25 -8.98
CA PRO A 195 -13.22 -8.50 -9.31
C PRO A 195 -13.41 -8.65 -10.84
N VAL A 196 -13.01 -9.82 -11.36
CA VAL A 196 -13.17 -10.20 -12.77
C VAL A 196 -14.07 -11.43 -12.90
N ARG A 197 -15.12 -11.33 -13.73
CA ARG A 197 -16.18 -12.32 -13.82
C ARG A 197 -15.76 -13.60 -14.55
N ARG A 198 -15.90 -14.75 -13.88
CA ARG A 198 -15.58 -16.07 -14.45
C ARG A 198 -16.74 -16.59 -15.31
N GLY A 199 -16.71 -16.21 -16.58
CA GLY A 199 -17.62 -16.73 -17.62
C GLY A 199 -19.08 -16.30 -17.41
N GLN A 200 -20.03 -17.22 -17.65
CA GLN A 200 -21.47 -16.95 -17.49
C GLN A 200 -21.99 -17.35 -16.10
N THR A 201 -21.20 -17.14 -15.04
CA THR A 201 -21.60 -17.44 -13.66
C THR A 201 -21.58 -16.18 -12.78
N GLU A 202 -22.17 -16.26 -11.59
CA GLU A 202 -22.13 -15.24 -10.52
C GLU A 202 -20.88 -15.47 -9.64
N ARG A 203 -19.74 -15.69 -10.30
CA ARG A 203 -18.46 -16.00 -9.66
C ARG A 203 -17.38 -15.10 -10.21
N TYR A 204 -16.61 -14.51 -9.33
CA TYR A 204 -15.60 -13.50 -9.65
C TYR A 204 -14.27 -13.90 -9.02
N LEU A 205 -13.19 -13.49 -9.66
CA LEU A 205 -11.84 -13.67 -9.14
C LEU A 205 -11.25 -12.28 -8.94
N LEU A 206 -10.77 -11.96 -7.74
CA LEU A 206 -9.97 -10.76 -7.53
C LEU A 206 -8.67 -10.89 -8.33
N GLN A 207 -8.29 -9.79 -8.97
CA GLN A 207 -7.13 -9.72 -9.87
C GLN A 207 -6.40 -8.40 -9.62
N PRO A 208 -5.07 -8.41 -9.43
CA PRO A 208 -4.31 -7.17 -9.31
C PRO A 208 -4.22 -6.45 -10.67
N VAL A 209 -4.02 -5.13 -10.62
CA VAL A 209 -4.06 -4.24 -11.77
C VAL A 209 -2.86 -3.29 -11.73
N ALA A 210 -1.92 -3.46 -12.66
CA ALA A 210 -0.71 -2.61 -12.75
C ALA A 210 -1.00 -1.11 -12.74
N ARG A 211 -2.02 -0.66 -13.48
CA ARG A 211 -2.16 0.77 -13.83
C ARG A 211 -2.39 1.72 -12.63
N GLY A 212 -2.82 1.21 -11.48
CA GLY A 212 -3.03 1.98 -10.25
C GLY A 212 -2.24 1.42 -9.06
N THR A 213 -1.58 0.27 -9.24
CA THR A 213 -0.60 -0.24 -8.28
C THR A 213 0.67 0.60 -8.41
N ARG A 214 1.11 1.25 -7.33
CA ARG A 214 2.27 2.17 -7.35
C ARG A 214 2.88 2.38 -5.97
N VAL A 215 4.16 2.76 -5.96
CA VAL A 215 4.86 3.28 -4.79
C VAL A 215 4.87 4.81 -4.84
N ILE A 216 4.80 5.45 -3.68
CA ILE A 216 4.95 6.90 -3.49
C ILE A 216 5.94 7.13 -2.35
N TYR A 217 7.00 7.88 -2.61
CA TYR A 217 7.98 8.28 -1.59
C TYR A 217 7.69 9.70 -1.07
N GLU A 218 8.04 9.99 0.18
CA GLU A 218 7.74 11.28 0.83
C GLU A 218 8.30 12.49 0.05
N ASP A 219 9.52 12.39 -0.51
CA ASP A 219 10.14 13.45 -1.34
C ASP A 219 9.44 13.70 -2.69
N GLU A 220 8.64 12.75 -3.18
CA GLU A 220 7.96 12.85 -4.49
C GLU A 220 6.54 13.42 -4.36
N ALA A 221 6.04 13.58 -3.14
CA ALA A 221 4.67 14.04 -2.85
C ALA A 221 4.53 15.57 -2.74
N ASP A 222 5.59 16.33 -3.05
CA ASP A 222 5.63 17.81 -2.96
C ASP A 222 5.64 18.51 -4.36
N ASP A 223 5.66 17.77 -5.48
CA ASP A 223 5.89 18.32 -6.84
C ASP A 223 4.62 18.49 -7.71
N ASP A 224 3.42 18.11 -7.23
CA ASP A 224 2.16 18.18 -7.99
C ASP A 224 1.29 19.43 -7.75
N ASP A 225 1.80 20.44 -7.02
CA ASP A 225 1.05 21.67 -6.65
C ASP A 225 1.60 22.97 -7.30
N THR A 226 2.01 22.93 -8.59
CA THR A 226 2.24 24.16 -9.40
C THR A 226 1.98 23.96 -10.91
N GLU A 227 0.73 24.14 -11.35
CA GLU A 227 0.39 24.88 -12.59
C GLU A 227 -1.15 25.07 -12.75
N ASP A 228 -1.68 26.24 -12.36
CA ASP A 228 -2.45 27.08 -13.32
C ASP A 228 -2.73 28.49 -12.76
N GLY A 229 -2.02 29.47 -13.31
CA GLY A 229 -2.07 30.88 -12.91
C GLY A 229 -2.00 31.82 -14.11
N ASN A 230 -2.59 31.41 -15.24
CA ASN A 230 -2.57 32.14 -16.51
C ASN A 230 -3.31 33.49 -16.41
N GLU A 231 -2.59 34.53 -15.96
CA GLU A 231 -3.05 35.92 -15.91
C GLU A 231 -3.23 36.49 -17.33
N THR A 232 -4.36 36.13 -17.92
CA THR A 232 -4.77 36.57 -19.26
C THR A 232 -5.05 38.07 -19.28
N THR A 233 -4.47 38.70 -20.30
CA THR A 233 -4.50 40.14 -20.56
C THR A 233 -5.91 40.72 -20.65
N ASP A 234 -6.20 41.77 -19.88
CA ASP A 234 -7.37 42.62 -20.10
C ASP A 234 -6.93 44.00 -20.63
N GLY A 235 -7.15 44.23 -21.92
CA GLY A 235 -6.80 45.47 -22.60
C GLY A 235 -7.98 46.43 -22.61
N THR A 236 -7.94 47.49 -21.79
CA THR A 236 -8.93 48.57 -21.87
C THR A 236 -8.51 49.62 -22.90
N GLU A 237 -9.23 49.66 -24.03
CA GLU A 237 -9.06 50.66 -25.09
C GLU A 237 -9.59 52.06 -24.71
N ASP A 238 -9.04 53.08 -25.38
CA ASP A 238 -9.43 54.50 -25.26
C ASP A 238 -10.94 54.77 -25.52
N GLY A 239 -11.54 55.62 -24.69
CA GLY A 239 -12.87 56.20 -24.90
C GLY A 239 -12.95 57.65 -24.42
N ALA A 240 -13.06 58.60 -25.34
CA ALA A 240 -12.96 60.03 -25.05
C ALA A 240 -14.31 60.77 -24.95
N GLY A 241 -14.37 61.79 -24.07
CA GLY A 241 -15.02 63.07 -24.41
C GLY A 241 -16.37 63.44 -23.75
N GLU A 242 -16.35 64.60 -23.06
CA GLU A 242 -17.45 65.57 -22.81
C GLU A 242 -18.61 65.11 -21.88
N THR A 243 -19.21 65.93 -21.00
CA THR A 243 -19.13 67.37 -20.63
C THR A 243 -18.84 67.50 -19.09
N ASP A 244 -18.92 68.61 -18.34
CA ASP A 244 -19.38 70.03 -18.51
C ASP A 244 -18.67 70.94 -17.46
N GLU A 245 -19.06 72.22 -17.37
CA GLU A 245 -18.65 73.32 -16.42
C GLU A 245 -17.26 74.00 -16.62
#